data_AF-K0MJ12-F1
#
_entry.id   AF-K0MJ12-F1
#
_cell.length_a   1.000
_cell.length_b   1.000
_cell.length_c   1.000
_cell.angle_alpha   90.00
_cell.angle_beta   90.00
_cell.angle_gamma   90.00
#
_symmetry.space_group_name_H-M   'P 1'
#
loop_
_entity.id
_entity.type
_entity.pdbx_description
1 polymer ?
#
loop_
_entity_poly.entity_id
_entity_poly.type
_entity_poly.pdbx_seq_one_letter_code
_entity_poly.pdbx_strand_id
1 'polypeptide(L)'
;MSKSIVLTLAAVALATQAGLTQAQYVGPSSNQQMSVKELLDTARDDAVVTLRGKLVKQLSDDTYLLDDGTGRVQVEIDRHLFPPNQPVDANTLVEVSGEFDKEVIGTSEVEAKALRILGAAK
;
A
#
# COMPACT_ATOMS: atom_id res chain seq x y z
N MET A 1 -63.12 -25.84 -23.70
CA MET A 1 -62.98 -24.73 -24.68
C MET A 1 -62.19 -23.65 -23.97
N SER A 2 -61.03 -23.12 -24.36
CA SER A 2 -60.12 -23.14 -25.52
C SER A 2 -58.71 -22.80 -24.97
N LYS A 3 -57.60 -23.47 -25.35
CA LYS A 3 -56.62 -23.03 -26.38
C LYS A 3 -56.47 -21.50 -26.48
N SER A 4 -55.33 -20.81 -26.45
CA SER A 4 -53.87 -21.05 -26.43
C SER A 4 -53.24 -19.63 -26.26
N ILE A 5 -51.99 -19.38 -25.82
CA ILE A 5 -50.80 -19.12 -26.66
C ILE A 5 -49.74 -18.48 -25.73
N VAL A 6 -48.51 -18.99 -25.81
CA VAL A 6 -47.27 -18.38 -25.30
C VAL A 6 -46.76 -17.41 -26.36
N LEU A 7 -46.29 -16.21 -25.98
CA LEU A 7 -45.30 -15.49 -26.78
C LEU A 7 -44.30 -14.74 -25.88
N THR A 8 -43.12 -15.33 -25.80
CA THR A 8 -41.89 -14.77 -25.25
C THR A 8 -41.33 -13.75 -26.24
N LEU A 9 -40.93 -12.56 -25.78
CA LEU A 9 -39.87 -11.78 -26.42
C LEU A 9 -38.99 -11.16 -25.33
N ALA A 10 -37.82 -11.77 -25.17
CA ALA A 10 -36.70 -11.20 -24.45
C ALA A 10 -36.11 -10.06 -25.27
N ALA A 11 -36.05 -8.86 -24.70
CA ALA A 11 -35.21 -7.78 -25.21
C ALA A 11 -33.97 -7.68 -24.31
N VAL A 12 -32.88 -8.29 -24.76
CA VAL A 12 -31.53 -8.14 -24.19
C VAL A 12 -31.03 -6.76 -24.60
N ALA A 13 -30.97 -5.80 -23.67
CA ALA A 13 -30.22 -4.57 -23.88
C ALA A 13 -28.76 -4.82 -23.45
N LEU A 14 -27.86 -4.84 -24.43
CA LEU A 14 -26.42 -4.99 -24.25
C LEU A 14 -25.89 -3.88 -23.33
N ALA A 15 -25.39 -4.26 -22.15
CA ALA A 15 -24.58 -3.37 -21.32
C ALA A 15 -23.25 -3.12 -22.04
N THR A 16 -23.08 -1.94 -22.62
CA THR A 16 -21.76 -1.49 -23.10
C THR A 16 -20.94 -1.08 -21.88
N GLN A 17 -20.26 -2.06 -21.27
CA GLN A 17 -19.16 -1.78 -20.35
C GLN A 17 -18.00 -1.24 -21.19
N ALA A 18 -17.95 0.08 -21.36
CA ALA A 18 -16.75 0.75 -21.82
C ALA A 18 -15.70 0.58 -20.71
N GLY A 19 -14.90 -0.47 -20.82
CA GLY A 19 -13.71 -0.64 -20.01
C GLY A 19 -12.84 0.59 -20.24
N LEU A 20 -12.68 1.42 -19.21
CA LEU A 20 -11.65 2.45 -19.20
C LEU A 20 -10.31 1.73 -19.25
N THR A 21 -9.80 1.49 -20.46
CA THR A 21 -8.40 1.13 -20.65
C THR A 21 -7.59 2.37 -20.31
N GLN A 22 -7.32 2.56 -19.01
CA GLN A 22 -6.30 3.48 -18.55
C GLN A 22 -5.02 3.06 -19.28
N ALA A 23 -4.51 3.91 -20.17
CA ALA A 23 -3.23 3.69 -20.82
C ALA A 23 -2.17 3.74 -19.72
N GLN A 24 -1.80 2.57 -19.20
CA GLN A 24 -0.86 2.46 -18.10
C GLN A 24 0.56 2.43 -18.67
N TYR A 25 1.44 3.28 -18.13
CA TYR A 25 2.87 3.19 -18.38
C TYR A 25 3.38 1.83 -17.88
N VAL A 26 3.88 1.00 -18.81
CA VAL A 26 4.47 -0.32 -18.53
C VAL A 26 6.00 -0.32 -18.68
N GLY A 27 6.61 0.87 -18.67
CA GLY A 27 8.05 0.99 -18.62
C GLY A 27 8.60 0.70 -17.20
N PRO A 28 9.93 0.70 -17.02
CA PRO A 28 10.54 0.45 -15.72
C PRO A 28 9.98 1.41 -14.66
N SER A 29 9.45 0.87 -13.57
CA SER A 29 9.01 1.64 -12.40
C SER A 29 10.18 1.79 -11.42
N SER A 30 10.44 3.01 -10.97
CA SER A 30 11.55 3.35 -10.07
C SER A 30 11.34 2.91 -8.61
N ASN A 31 10.15 2.43 -8.22
CA ASN A 31 9.84 2.04 -6.85
C ASN A 31 10.33 0.63 -6.56
N GLN A 32 11.65 0.43 -6.56
CA GLN A 32 12.27 -0.82 -6.16
C GLN A 32 12.25 -0.90 -4.62
N GLN A 33 11.82 -2.04 -4.08
CA GLN A 33 11.88 -2.28 -2.64
C GLN A 33 13.34 -2.21 -2.17
N MET A 34 13.60 -1.45 -1.11
CA MET A 34 14.89 -1.42 -0.43
C MET A 34 14.79 -1.97 1.00
N SER A 35 15.92 -2.32 1.59
CA SER A 35 16.00 -2.71 3.00
C SER A 35 16.14 -1.49 3.91
N VAL A 36 15.70 -1.60 5.17
CA VAL A 36 15.88 -0.55 6.18
C VAL A 36 17.36 -0.27 6.42
N LYS A 37 18.20 -1.30 6.44
CA LYS A 37 19.65 -1.10 6.58
C LYS A 37 20.22 -0.27 5.42
N GLU A 38 19.87 -0.64 4.18
CA GLU A 38 20.33 0.09 2.99
C GLU A 38 19.82 1.53 2.96
N LEU A 39 18.58 1.76 3.40
CA LEU A 39 17.99 3.08 3.56
C LEU A 39 18.88 3.95 4.45
N LEU A 40 19.13 3.49 5.67
CA LEU A 40 19.88 4.26 6.66
C LEU A 40 21.34 4.50 6.24
N ASP A 41 21.94 3.54 5.54
CA ASP A 41 23.33 3.63 5.08
C ASP A 41 23.51 4.56 3.87
N THR A 42 22.54 4.60 2.95
CA THR A 42 22.77 5.14 1.59
C THR A 42 21.76 6.19 1.14
N ALA A 43 20.55 6.20 1.70
CA ALA A 43 19.52 7.12 1.25
C ALA A 43 19.88 8.57 1.62
N ARG A 44 19.52 9.45 0.69
CA ARG A 44 19.58 10.90 0.88
C ARG A 44 18.24 11.35 1.46
N ASP A 45 18.28 12.54 2.02
CA ASP A 45 17.07 13.29 2.35
C ASP A 45 16.15 13.43 1.12
N ASP A 46 14.84 13.47 1.34
CA ASP A 46 13.76 13.49 0.32
C ASP A 46 13.74 12.28 -0.64
N ALA A 47 14.46 11.19 -0.34
CA ALA A 47 14.45 10.01 -1.21
C ALA A 47 13.07 9.34 -1.18
N VAL A 48 12.50 9.08 -2.36
CA VAL A 48 11.28 8.25 -2.49
C VAL A 48 11.66 6.78 -2.38
N VAL A 49 11.08 6.09 -1.40
CA VAL A 49 11.46 4.73 -1.01
C VAL A 49 10.25 3.83 -0.85
N THR A 50 10.46 2.52 -1.03
CA THR A 50 9.48 1.49 -0.71
C THR A 50 10.12 0.46 0.22
N LEU A 51 9.54 0.31 1.42
CA LEU A 51 9.97 -0.64 2.44
C LEU A 51 8.92 -1.73 2.63
N ARG A 52 9.34 -2.94 3.03
CA ARG A 52 8.42 -4.00 3.48
C ARG A 52 8.86 -4.54 4.81
N GLY A 53 7.94 -4.64 5.75
CA GLY A 53 8.24 -5.08 7.10
C GLY A 53 6.99 -5.18 7.97
N LYS A 54 7.19 -5.27 9.29
CA LYS A 54 6.12 -5.30 10.28
C LYS A 54 6.11 -4.02 11.09
N LEU A 55 4.92 -3.49 11.38
CA LEU A 55 4.77 -2.41 12.37
C LEU A 55 4.82 -3.02 13.77
N VAL A 56 6.01 -3.07 14.37
CA VAL A 56 6.24 -3.80 15.63
C VAL A 56 5.89 -2.99 16.88
N LYS A 57 5.74 -1.67 16.75
CA LYS A 57 5.37 -0.76 17.84
C LYS A 57 4.75 0.52 17.30
N GLN A 58 3.70 1.02 17.96
CA GLN A 58 3.21 2.39 17.78
C GLN A 58 3.94 3.31 18.78
N LEU A 59 4.51 4.41 18.29
CA LEU A 59 5.32 5.36 19.08
C LEU A 59 4.52 6.62 19.41
N SER A 60 3.66 7.08 18.50
CA SER A 60 2.75 8.22 18.65
C SER A 60 1.41 7.92 17.94
N ASP A 61 0.53 8.91 17.69
CA ASP A 61 -0.74 8.65 16.97
C ASP A 61 -0.50 8.08 15.57
N ASP A 62 0.37 8.72 14.78
CA ASP A 62 0.66 8.33 13.39
C ASP A 62 2.09 7.77 13.21
N THR A 63 2.95 7.79 14.23
CA THR A 63 4.32 7.24 14.12
C THR A 63 4.41 5.79 14.59
N TYR A 64 5.01 4.93 13.77
CA TYR A 64 5.22 3.50 14.03
C TYR A 64 6.68 3.10 13.83
N LEU A 65 7.11 2.03 14.48
CA LEU A 65 8.41 1.40 14.24
C LEU A 65 8.23 0.23 13.27
N LEU A 66 8.84 0.35 12.08
CA LEU A 66 8.88 -0.71 11.08
C LEU A 66 10.15 -1.55 11.24
N ASP A 67 10.01 -2.87 11.24
CA ASP A 67 11.10 -3.85 11.26
C ASP A 67 11.03 -4.73 10.01
N ASP A 68 12.09 -4.75 9.20
CA ASP A 68 12.20 -5.59 8.00
C ASP A 68 13.16 -6.80 8.18
N GLY A 69 13.69 -6.99 9.39
CA GLY A 69 14.70 -7.99 9.71
C GLY A 69 16.15 -7.56 9.43
N THR A 70 16.38 -6.48 8.69
CA THR A 70 17.72 -5.89 8.45
C THR A 70 17.97 -4.70 9.37
N GLY A 71 16.91 -4.03 9.82
CA GLY A 71 16.96 -2.90 10.72
C GLY A 71 15.57 -2.43 11.13
N ARG A 72 15.52 -1.30 11.83
CA ARG A 72 14.28 -0.63 12.21
C ARG A 72 14.32 0.84 11.87
N VAL A 73 13.18 1.39 11.44
CA VAL A 73 13.02 2.81 11.10
C VAL A 73 11.65 3.29 11.55
N GLN A 74 11.55 4.57 11.93
CA GLN A 74 10.26 5.19 12.17
C GLN A 74 9.56 5.44 10.84
N VAL A 75 8.26 5.18 10.81
CA VAL A 75 7.40 5.50 9.69
C VAL A 75 6.22 6.30 10.21
N GLU A 76 5.97 7.47 9.63
CA GLU A 76 4.75 8.22 9.87
C GLU A 76 3.71 7.77 8.86
N ILE A 77 2.59 7.25 9.36
CA ILE A 77 1.50 6.72 8.55
C ILE A 77 0.21 7.35 9.03
N ASP A 78 -0.27 8.34 8.29
CA ASP A 78 -1.57 8.93 8.51
C ASP A 78 -2.67 7.85 8.57
N ARG A 79 -3.59 8.00 9.52
CA ARG A 79 -4.77 7.15 9.68
C ARG A 79 -5.54 6.87 8.38
N HIS A 80 -5.60 7.82 7.46
CA HIS A 80 -6.34 7.68 6.19
C HIS A 80 -5.70 6.72 5.19
N LEU A 81 -4.42 6.36 5.38
CA LEU A 81 -3.70 5.40 4.54
C LEU A 81 -4.00 3.95 4.93
N PHE A 82 -4.49 3.70 6.15
CA PHE A 82 -4.85 2.36 6.59
C PHE A 82 -6.10 1.85 5.85
N PRO A 83 -6.10 0.59 5.38
CA PRO A 83 -7.28 0.01 4.74
C PRO A 83 -8.48 -0.01 5.70
N PRO A 84 -9.67 0.37 5.23
CA PRO A 84 -10.86 0.33 6.07
C PRO A 84 -11.17 -1.11 6.47
N ASN A 85 -11.49 -1.31 7.75
CA ASN A 85 -11.91 -2.60 8.33
C ASN A 85 -10.86 -3.73 8.30
N GLN A 86 -9.58 -3.43 8.07
CA GLN A 86 -8.51 -4.41 8.16
C GLN A 86 -7.47 -3.95 9.20
N PRO A 87 -7.48 -4.49 10.44
CA PRO A 87 -6.50 -4.10 11.43
C PRO A 87 -5.10 -4.55 10.98
N VAL A 88 -4.12 -3.66 11.14
CA VAL A 88 -2.71 -3.96 11.00
C VAL A 88 -2.14 -4.15 12.39
N ASP A 89 -1.59 -5.33 12.65
CA ASP A 89 -0.93 -5.65 13.91
C ASP A 89 0.56 -5.99 13.69
N ALA A 90 1.27 -6.31 14.77
CA ALA A 90 2.68 -6.69 14.71
C ALA A 90 2.97 -8.01 13.96
N ASN A 91 1.93 -8.75 13.53
CA ASN A 91 2.06 -9.96 12.71
C ASN A 91 1.77 -9.69 11.23
N THR A 92 1.27 -8.50 10.90
CA THR A 92 0.90 -8.10 9.55
C THR A 92 2.12 -7.60 8.79
N LEU A 93 2.40 -8.22 7.65
CA LEU A 93 3.41 -7.74 6.72
C LEU A 93 2.81 -6.60 5.88
N VAL A 94 3.48 -5.47 5.88
CA VAL A 94 3.07 -4.26 5.15
C VAL A 94 4.14 -3.82 4.16
N GLU A 95 3.72 -3.07 3.14
CA GLU A 95 4.55 -2.28 2.25
C GLU A 95 4.23 -0.80 2.51
N VAL A 96 5.26 -0.03 2.84
CA VAL A 96 5.18 1.43 3.04
C VAL A 96 5.95 2.07 1.90
N SER A 97 5.32 2.96 1.14
CA SER A 97 6.00 3.80 0.16
C SER A 97 5.88 5.25 0.57
N GLY A 98 6.98 5.99 0.54
CA GLY A 98 7.06 7.30 1.15
C GLY A 98 8.33 8.07 0.82
N GLU A 99 8.47 9.24 1.44
CA GLU A 99 9.68 10.08 1.40
C GLU A 99 10.48 9.84 2.68
N PHE A 100 11.79 9.65 2.55
CA PHE A 100 12.70 9.51 3.68
C PHE A 100 13.20 10.89 4.12
N ASP A 101 12.78 11.33 5.30
CA ASP A 101 13.29 12.53 5.95
C ASP A 101 14.53 12.15 6.77
N LYS A 102 15.69 12.61 6.30
CA LYS A 102 16.97 12.30 6.90
C LYS A 102 17.40 13.42 7.84
N GLU A 103 17.06 13.24 9.10
CA GLU A 103 17.54 14.13 10.15
C GLU A 103 19.06 14.07 10.39
N VAL A 104 19.68 15.25 10.50
CA VAL A 104 21.08 15.40 10.96
C VAL A 104 21.15 15.33 12.49
N ILE A 105 20.12 15.83 13.17
CA ILE A 105 19.97 15.79 14.63
C ILE A 105 18.53 15.40 14.92
N GLY A 106 18.32 14.23 15.50
CA GLY A 106 16.98 13.70 15.76
C GLY A 106 16.87 12.27 15.28
N THR A 107 15.66 11.87 14.91
CA THR A 107 15.41 10.52 14.40
C THR A 107 14.85 10.63 12.99
N SER A 108 15.58 10.07 12.02
CA SER A 108 15.10 9.99 10.64
C SER A 108 13.86 9.10 10.54
N GLU A 109 12.98 9.41 9.59
CA GLU A 109 11.72 8.70 9.41
C GLU A 109 11.30 8.63 7.95
N VAL A 110 10.33 7.77 7.66
CA VAL A 110 9.68 7.73 6.34
C VAL A 110 8.25 8.24 6.48
N GLU A 111 7.95 9.34 5.81
CA GLU A 111 6.59 9.84 5.65
C GLU A 111 5.86 9.00 4.61
N ALA A 112 4.92 8.17 5.04
CA ALA A 112 4.18 7.31 4.14
C ALA A 112 3.26 8.13 3.22
N LYS A 113 3.37 7.90 1.91
CA LYS A 113 2.37 8.34 0.93
C LYS A 113 1.42 7.19 0.54
N ALA A 114 1.79 5.94 0.82
CA ALA A 114 0.95 4.76 0.63
C ALA A 114 1.30 3.65 1.63
N LEU A 115 0.27 2.96 2.12
CA LEU A 115 0.36 1.73 2.89
C LEU A 115 -0.39 0.60 2.18
N ARG A 116 0.24 -0.57 2.05
CA ARG A 116 -0.41 -1.77 1.51
C ARG A 116 -0.18 -2.97 2.42
N ILE A 117 -1.25 -3.69 2.74
CA ILE A 117 -1.15 -4.96 3.48
C ILE A 117 -0.76 -6.06 2.49
N LEU A 118 0.31 -6.80 2.82
CA LEU A 118 0.81 -7.92 2.02
C LEU A 118 0.32 -9.29 2.54
N GLY A 119 -0.12 -9.35 3.80
CA GLY A 119 -0.69 -10.54 4.42
C GLY A 119 -0.15 -10.79 5.83
N ALA A 120 -0.56 -11.90 6.45
CA ALA A 120 0.06 -12.36 7.69
C ALA A 120 1.49 -12.85 7.41
N ALA A 121 2.44 -12.50 8.27
CA ALA A 121 3.78 -13.06 8.17
C ALA A 121 3.73 -14.58 8.40
N LYS A 122 4.30 -15.33 7.45
CA LYS A 122 4.41 -16.80 7.52
C LYS A 122 5.46 -17.24 8.52
#